data_AF-A0A2A5WUS6-F1
#
_entry.id   AF-A0A2A5WUS6-F1
#
_cell.length_a   1.000
_cell.length_b   1.000
_cell.length_c   1.000
_cell.angle_alpha   90.00
_cell.angle_beta   90.00
_cell.angle_gamma   90.00
#
_symmetry.space_group_name_H-M   'P 1'
#
loop_
_entity.id
_entity.type
_entity.pdbx_description
1 polymer ?
#
loop_
_entity_poly.entity_id
_entity_poly.type
_entity_poly.pdbx_seq_one_letter_code
_entity_poly.pdbx_strand_id
1 'polypeptide(L)'
;MKLFTTFLFIFLASSTYRCREPEDTIDCANAAKQMVGTWEGRADYTSSSASGVTHKMTVSVISSNDCFFQGISAFDDSNTTFVISGTIDKYGWVEFMETEYEINGGEYTDCQGNGSNWSNPCNRWPYVRWRPGTKFHEARFRSDPYVLNGEFFTAGGGWNSTIRGNFTFTK
;
A
#
# COMPACT_ATOMS: atom_id res chain seq x y z
N MET A 1 10.57 -65.12 -9.10
CA MET A 1 10.09 -63.96 -9.90
C MET A 1 8.85 -63.29 -9.28
N LYS A 2 8.89 -62.87 -8.00
CA LYS A 2 7.78 -62.13 -7.37
C LYS A 2 8.24 -60.98 -6.44
N LEU A 3 9.54 -60.73 -6.35
CA LEU A 3 10.13 -59.72 -5.44
C LEU A 3 10.72 -58.50 -6.16
N PHE A 4 10.87 -58.55 -7.49
CA PHE A 4 11.40 -57.43 -8.28
C PHE A 4 10.33 -56.45 -8.77
N THR A 5 9.07 -56.84 -8.78
CA THR A 5 7.96 -56.00 -9.25
C THR A 5 7.41 -55.05 -8.18
N THR A 6 7.66 -55.31 -6.89
CA THR A 6 7.14 -54.46 -5.80
C THR A 6 7.99 -53.22 -5.54
N PHE A 7 9.30 -53.25 -5.87
CA PHE A 7 10.20 -52.11 -5.67
C PHE A 7 10.06 -51.01 -6.73
N LEU A 8 9.52 -51.32 -7.92
CA LEU A 8 9.33 -50.33 -8.99
C LEU A 8 8.18 -49.34 -8.69
N PHE A 9 7.14 -49.78 -7.97
CA PHE A 9 6.01 -48.93 -7.62
C PHE A 9 6.32 -47.93 -6.50
N ILE A 10 7.27 -48.23 -5.62
CA ILE A 10 7.62 -47.34 -4.49
C ILE A 10 8.49 -46.16 -4.96
N PHE A 11 9.30 -46.33 -6.01
CA PHE A 11 10.05 -45.22 -6.63
C PHE A 11 9.20 -44.33 -7.55
N LEU A 12 8.09 -44.83 -8.09
CA LEU A 12 7.15 -44.04 -8.91
C LEU A 12 6.13 -43.26 -8.06
N ALA A 13 5.92 -43.64 -6.80
CA ALA A 13 5.00 -42.94 -5.89
C ALA A 13 5.67 -41.81 -5.09
N SER A 14 7.01 -41.75 -5.02
CA SER A 14 7.75 -40.64 -4.39
C SER A 14 8.04 -39.49 -5.35
N SER A 15 7.80 -39.68 -6.65
CA SER A 15 7.89 -38.63 -7.67
C SER A 15 6.54 -37.99 -8.00
N THR A 16 5.52 -38.12 -7.13
CA THR A 16 4.53 -37.07 -7.02
C THR A 16 5.24 -35.83 -6.47
N TYR A 17 6.06 -35.21 -7.31
CA TYR A 17 6.07 -33.77 -7.46
C TYR A 17 4.61 -33.40 -7.38
N ARG A 18 4.18 -32.99 -6.18
CA ARG A 18 3.00 -32.17 -6.06
C ARG A 18 3.26 -31.08 -7.08
N CYS A 19 2.57 -31.16 -8.21
CA CYS A 19 2.36 -30.01 -9.06
C CYS A 19 1.68 -29.02 -8.12
N ARG A 20 2.51 -28.29 -7.36
CA ARG A 20 2.17 -26.95 -6.93
C ARG A 20 1.79 -26.33 -8.25
N GLU A 21 0.49 -26.17 -8.47
CA GLU A 21 0.02 -25.34 -9.57
C GLU A 21 0.94 -24.12 -9.55
N PRO A 22 1.55 -23.75 -10.68
CA PRO A 22 2.38 -22.56 -10.70
C PRO A 22 1.48 -21.45 -10.19
N GLU A 23 1.67 -21.07 -8.93
CA GLU A 23 1.02 -19.89 -8.39
C GLU A 23 1.43 -18.80 -9.37
N ASP A 24 0.46 -18.07 -9.93
CA ASP A 24 0.72 -17.03 -10.92
C ASP A 24 1.58 -15.93 -10.30
N THR A 25 2.90 -16.19 -10.24
CA THR A 25 3.89 -15.30 -9.68
C THR A 25 4.42 -14.40 -10.78
N ILE A 26 4.71 -13.16 -10.41
CA ILE A 26 5.29 -12.17 -11.31
C ILE A 26 6.75 -11.91 -10.96
N ASP A 27 7.49 -11.35 -11.92
CA ASP A 27 8.77 -10.71 -11.65
C ASP A 27 8.54 -9.39 -10.91
N CYS A 28 8.63 -9.43 -9.57
CA CYS A 28 8.38 -8.25 -8.75
C CYS A 28 9.40 -7.12 -8.97
N ALA A 29 10.61 -7.42 -9.42
CA ALA A 29 11.60 -6.40 -9.74
C ALA A 29 11.25 -5.64 -11.01
N ASN A 30 10.78 -6.35 -12.03
CA ASN A 30 10.25 -5.73 -13.24
C ASN A 30 8.97 -4.93 -12.94
N ALA A 31 8.06 -5.48 -12.14
CA ALA A 31 6.85 -4.76 -11.72
C ALA A 31 7.17 -3.48 -10.95
N ALA A 32 8.11 -3.53 -9.99
CA ALA A 32 8.54 -2.34 -9.24
C ALA A 32 9.20 -1.29 -10.16
N LYS A 33 9.97 -1.73 -11.17
CA LYS A 33 10.50 -0.81 -12.19
C LYS A 33 9.39 -0.16 -13.02
N GLN A 34 8.32 -0.90 -13.33
CA GLN A 34 7.16 -0.36 -14.04
C GLN A 34 6.32 0.60 -13.18
N MET A 35 6.42 0.54 -11.85
CA MET A 35 5.80 1.52 -10.96
C MET A 35 6.39 2.92 -11.13
N VAL A 36 7.66 3.06 -11.54
CA VAL A 36 8.35 4.35 -11.69
C VAL A 36 7.60 5.28 -12.65
N GLY A 37 7.28 6.48 -12.18
CA GLY A 37 6.47 7.48 -12.90
C GLY A 37 5.37 8.06 -12.01
N THR A 38 4.49 8.83 -12.63
CA THR A 38 3.41 9.56 -11.95
C THR A 38 2.11 8.78 -12.02
N TRP A 39 1.49 8.57 -10.86
CA TRP A 39 0.19 7.95 -10.72
C TRP A 39 -0.79 8.99 -10.17
N GLU A 40 -1.87 9.24 -10.88
CA GLU A 40 -2.90 10.20 -10.49
C GLU A 40 -4.15 9.46 -10.05
N GLY A 41 -4.86 10.00 -9.05
CA GLY A 41 -6.01 9.31 -8.52
C GLY A 41 -6.64 9.98 -7.33
N ARG A 42 -7.26 9.15 -6.49
CA ARG A 42 -8.00 9.62 -5.31
C ARG A 42 -8.02 8.59 -4.19
N ALA A 43 -8.15 9.11 -2.98
CA ALA A 43 -8.45 8.38 -1.76
C ALA A 43 -9.86 8.76 -1.29
N ASP A 44 -10.77 7.79 -1.28
CA ASP A 44 -12.17 7.94 -0.87
C ASP A 44 -12.37 7.33 0.53
N TYR A 45 -12.79 8.14 1.50
CA TYR A 45 -12.95 7.73 2.89
C TYR A 45 -14.34 7.12 3.12
N THR A 46 -14.37 5.85 3.55
CA THR A 46 -15.61 5.05 3.58
C THR A 46 -16.11 4.77 4.99
N SER A 47 -15.29 4.95 6.01
CA SER A 47 -15.63 4.68 7.41
C SER A 47 -15.21 5.84 8.32
N SER A 48 -15.78 5.91 9.54
CA SER A 48 -15.44 6.88 10.61
C SER A 48 -15.91 8.33 10.39
N SER A 49 -15.38 9.27 11.17
CA SER A 49 -15.61 10.72 11.08
C SER A 49 -15.16 11.34 9.75
N ALA A 50 -14.40 10.62 8.94
CA ALA A 50 -13.96 11.05 7.60
C ALA A 50 -14.90 10.60 6.46
N SER A 51 -15.96 9.84 6.76
CA SER A 51 -16.81 9.24 5.72
C SER A 51 -17.37 10.29 4.75
N GLY A 52 -17.24 10.02 3.45
CA GLY A 52 -17.69 10.90 2.37
C GLY A 52 -16.67 11.96 1.93
N VAL A 53 -15.51 12.05 2.59
CA VAL A 53 -14.39 12.86 2.12
C VAL A 53 -13.66 12.14 0.99
N THR A 54 -13.21 12.91 0.00
CA THR A 54 -12.35 12.43 -1.09
C THR A 54 -11.18 13.39 -1.22
N HIS A 55 -9.96 12.86 -1.16
CA HIS A 55 -8.77 13.60 -1.54
C HIS A 55 -8.30 13.17 -2.93
N LYS A 56 -8.11 14.12 -3.83
CA LYS A 56 -7.37 13.88 -5.07
C LYS A 56 -5.88 13.91 -4.75
N MET A 57 -5.15 12.95 -5.32
CA MET A 57 -3.75 12.78 -4.98
C MET A 57 -2.93 12.21 -6.12
N THR A 58 -1.65 12.57 -6.08
CA THR A 58 -0.63 12.15 -7.04
C THR A 58 0.46 11.41 -6.30
N VAL A 59 0.81 10.22 -6.79
CA VAL A 59 1.93 9.42 -6.31
C VAL A 59 3.01 9.40 -7.39
N SER A 60 4.13 10.07 -7.12
CA SER A 60 5.29 10.12 -8.00
C SER A 60 6.33 9.12 -7.51
N VAL A 61 6.40 7.95 -8.16
CA VAL A 61 7.43 6.94 -7.87
C VAL A 61 8.72 7.33 -8.58
N ILE A 62 9.76 7.63 -7.79
CA ILE A 62 11.02 8.24 -8.23
C ILE A 62 12.07 7.17 -8.50
N SER A 63 12.10 6.12 -7.69
CA SER A 63 13.09 5.05 -7.79
C SER A 63 12.50 3.69 -7.44
N SER A 64 13.16 2.65 -7.94
CA SER A 64 12.85 1.25 -7.64
C SER A 64 14.15 0.47 -7.47
N ASN A 65 14.19 -0.46 -6.52
CA ASN A 65 15.29 -1.38 -6.33
C ASN A 65 14.75 -2.75 -5.93
N ASP A 66 15.09 -3.79 -6.68
CA ASP A 66 14.46 -5.11 -6.57
C ASP A 66 12.92 -4.96 -6.51
N CYS A 67 12.29 -5.57 -5.51
CA CYS A 67 10.85 -5.55 -5.33
C CYS A 67 10.35 -4.39 -4.45
N PHE A 68 11.15 -3.32 -4.36
CA PHE A 68 10.88 -2.10 -3.58
C PHE A 68 10.82 -0.87 -4.48
N PHE A 69 10.04 0.12 -4.07
CA PHE A 69 9.97 1.43 -4.72
C PHE A 69 9.84 2.56 -3.71
N GLN A 70 10.29 3.75 -4.11
CA GLN A 70 10.21 4.97 -3.31
C GLN A 70 9.68 6.13 -4.15
N GLY A 71 9.03 7.07 -3.50
CA GLY A 71 8.39 8.18 -4.17
C GLY A 71 7.87 9.25 -3.24
N ILE A 72 7.00 10.11 -3.77
CA ILE A 72 6.33 11.18 -3.04
C ILE A 72 4.83 11.09 -3.31
N SER A 73 4.00 11.22 -2.28
CA SER A 73 2.57 11.46 -2.42
C SER A 73 2.24 12.93 -2.15
N ALA A 74 1.45 13.53 -3.02
CA ALA A 74 0.95 14.91 -2.93
C ALA A 74 -0.58 14.95 -3.09
N PHE A 75 -1.20 16.01 -2.59
CA PHE A 75 -2.66 16.19 -2.56
C PHE A 75 -3.05 17.51 -3.22
N ASP A 76 -4.18 17.54 -3.92
CA ASP A 76 -4.64 18.76 -4.60
C ASP A 76 -5.08 19.86 -3.60
N ASP A 77 -5.47 19.46 -2.40
CA ASP A 77 -6.09 20.32 -1.37
C ASP A 77 -5.18 20.57 -0.15
N SER A 78 -3.90 20.23 -0.24
CA SER A 78 -2.94 20.38 0.87
C SER A 78 -1.54 20.68 0.35
N ASN A 79 -0.80 21.46 1.14
CA ASN A 79 0.62 21.71 0.86
C ASN A 79 1.52 20.63 1.49
N THR A 80 0.99 19.83 2.41
CA THR A 80 1.69 18.67 2.95
C THR A 80 1.85 17.59 1.88
N THR A 81 3.08 17.10 1.76
CA THR A 81 3.46 15.95 0.93
C THR A 81 4.27 14.96 1.76
N PHE A 82 4.26 13.70 1.36
CA PHE A 82 4.94 12.63 2.10
C PHE A 82 5.90 11.87 1.21
N VAL A 83 7.04 11.48 1.78
CA VAL A 83 7.86 10.40 1.23
C VAL A 83 7.06 9.10 1.37
N ILE A 84 7.03 8.30 0.30
CA ILE A 84 6.45 6.97 0.32
C ILE A 84 7.52 5.90 0.12
N SER A 85 7.32 4.78 0.82
CA SER A 85 8.10 3.55 0.65
C SER A 85 7.15 2.39 0.41
N GLY A 86 7.40 1.61 -0.64
CA GLY A 86 6.52 0.53 -1.03
C GLY A 86 7.23 -0.72 -1.53
N THR A 87 6.46 -1.80 -1.62
CA THR A 87 6.89 -3.14 -2.02
C THR A 87 5.91 -3.75 -2.99
N ILE A 88 6.40 -4.68 -3.81
CA ILE A 88 5.57 -5.58 -4.60
C ILE A 88 5.97 -7.01 -4.26
N ASP A 89 5.02 -7.84 -3.86
CA ASP A 89 5.31 -9.24 -3.58
C ASP A 89 5.36 -10.10 -4.86
N LYS A 90 5.76 -11.36 -4.69
CA LYS A 90 5.83 -12.32 -5.81
C LYS A 90 4.47 -12.62 -6.46
N TYR A 91 3.34 -12.29 -5.82
CA TYR A 91 1.98 -12.47 -6.36
C TYR A 91 1.44 -11.18 -7.01
N GLY A 92 2.22 -10.10 -6.97
CA GLY A 92 1.89 -8.80 -7.52
C GLY A 92 1.09 -7.91 -6.58
N TRP A 93 1.01 -8.23 -5.30
CA TRP A 93 0.41 -7.34 -4.31
C TRP A 93 1.34 -6.17 -4.04
N VAL A 94 0.78 -4.97 -4.14
CA VAL A 94 1.44 -3.69 -3.94
C VAL A 94 1.02 -3.13 -2.59
N GLU A 95 2.00 -2.72 -1.81
CA GLU A 95 1.81 -2.04 -0.53
C GLU A 95 2.75 -0.83 -0.46
N PHE A 96 2.28 0.29 0.05
CA PHE A 96 3.15 1.44 0.35
C PHE A 96 2.65 2.26 1.53
N MET A 97 3.58 2.96 2.18
CA MET A 97 3.30 3.78 3.35
C MET A 97 3.85 5.19 3.20
N GLU A 98 3.11 6.19 3.67
CA GLU A 98 3.61 7.55 3.94
C GLU A 98 4.55 7.48 5.16
N THR A 99 5.87 7.57 4.96
CA THR A 99 6.85 7.33 6.02
C THR A 99 7.24 8.59 6.78
N GLU A 100 7.40 9.69 6.08
CA GLU A 100 7.80 10.99 6.63
C GLU A 100 7.32 12.13 5.74
N TYR A 101 7.43 13.36 6.24
CA TYR A 101 7.13 14.55 5.45
C TYR A 101 8.23 14.78 4.42
N GLU A 102 7.84 15.00 3.17
CA GLU A 102 8.71 15.65 2.18
C GLU A 102 8.58 17.17 2.32
N ILE A 103 7.34 17.66 2.34
CA ILE A 103 6.99 19.04 2.69
C ILE A 103 5.95 18.98 3.81
N ASN A 104 6.20 19.70 4.90
CA ASN A 104 5.23 19.88 5.97
C ASN A 104 4.46 21.20 5.75
N GLY A 105 3.19 21.10 5.40
CA GLY A 105 2.28 22.24 5.19
C GLY A 105 1.70 22.84 6.46
N GLY A 106 1.97 22.24 7.63
CA GLY A 106 1.55 22.73 8.93
C GLY A 106 0.17 22.23 9.39
N GLU A 107 -0.58 21.52 8.56
CA GLU A 107 -1.94 21.09 8.87
C GLU A 107 -2.00 20.26 10.16
N TYR A 108 -1.05 19.34 10.36
CA TYR A 108 -0.94 18.60 11.62
C TYR A 108 -0.02 19.29 12.65
N THR A 109 1.15 19.79 12.24
CA THR A 109 2.17 20.28 13.19
C THR A 109 1.86 21.62 13.81
N ASP A 110 1.16 22.49 13.08
CA ASP A 110 0.85 23.84 13.54
C ASP A 110 -0.53 23.90 14.20
N CYS A 111 -1.24 22.76 14.21
CA CYS A 111 -2.47 22.62 14.96
C CYS A 111 -2.20 22.91 16.45
N GLN A 112 -2.90 23.92 16.98
CA GLN A 112 -2.78 24.30 18.37
C GLN A 112 -3.72 23.47 19.23
N GLY A 113 -3.15 22.50 19.95
CA GLY A 113 -3.85 21.70 20.94
C GLY A 113 -3.00 21.48 22.19
N ASN A 114 -3.64 21.50 23.36
CA ASN A 114 -2.94 21.36 24.62
C ASN A 114 -2.56 19.89 24.90
N GLY A 115 -1.25 19.60 24.86
CA GLY A 115 -0.64 18.34 25.30
C GLY A 115 -0.86 17.14 24.38
N SER A 116 -0.16 16.04 24.62
CA SER A 116 -0.23 14.80 23.81
C SER A 116 -1.44 13.92 24.16
N ASN A 117 -2.52 14.51 24.70
CA ASN A 117 -3.66 13.77 25.25
C ASN A 117 -4.75 13.49 24.19
N TRP A 118 -5.72 12.64 24.55
CA TRP A 118 -6.83 12.23 23.68
C TRP A 118 -7.84 13.35 23.39
N SER A 119 -7.89 14.37 24.25
CA SER A 119 -8.73 15.56 24.07
C SER A 119 -8.10 16.58 23.12
N ASN A 120 -6.83 16.40 22.75
CA ASN A 120 -6.16 17.28 21.82
C ASN A 120 -6.86 17.21 20.45
N PRO A 121 -7.41 18.33 19.93
CA PRO A 121 -8.08 18.37 18.63
C PRO A 121 -7.17 17.96 17.47
N CYS A 122 -5.85 18.16 17.58
CA CYS A 122 -4.86 17.80 16.56
C CYS A 122 -4.71 16.28 16.41
N ASN A 123 -5.01 15.53 17.47
CA ASN A 123 -5.10 14.08 17.43
C ASN A 123 -6.47 13.61 16.92
N ARG A 124 -7.20 14.40 16.15
CA ARG A 124 -8.51 14.05 15.58
C ARG A 124 -8.59 14.43 14.12
N TRP A 125 -9.55 13.84 13.43
CA TRP A 125 -9.92 14.29 12.10
C TRP A 125 -10.33 15.78 12.12
N PRO A 126 -9.96 16.60 11.12
CA PRO A 126 -9.15 16.24 9.94
C PRO A 126 -7.63 16.32 10.17
N TYR A 127 -7.16 16.97 11.24
CA TYR A 127 -5.73 17.24 11.45
C TYR A 127 -4.84 15.99 11.43
N VAL A 128 -5.29 14.92 12.09
CA VAL A 128 -4.53 13.66 12.20
C VAL A 128 -4.27 12.98 10.86
N ARG A 129 -5.05 13.30 9.81
CA ARG A 129 -4.80 12.81 8.44
C ARG A 129 -3.41 13.19 7.97
N TRP A 130 -2.99 14.40 8.29
CA TRP A 130 -1.75 14.98 7.77
C TRP A 130 -0.52 14.51 8.54
N ARG A 131 -0.64 13.49 9.39
CA ARG A 131 0.48 12.84 10.05
C ARG A 131 0.97 11.65 9.21
N PRO A 132 2.30 11.44 9.05
CA PRO A 132 2.84 10.25 8.42
C PRO A 132 2.33 8.96 9.07
N GLY A 133 2.16 7.91 8.25
CA GLY A 133 1.73 6.59 8.70
C GLY A 133 0.52 6.01 7.96
N THR A 134 -0.04 6.70 6.96
CA THR A 134 -1.07 6.11 6.09
C THR A 134 -0.47 4.95 5.31
N LYS A 135 -1.14 3.80 5.34
CA LYS A 135 -0.75 2.60 4.61
C LYS A 135 -1.76 2.29 3.52
N PHE A 136 -1.29 2.11 2.30
CA PHE A 136 -2.04 1.69 1.12
C PHE A 136 -1.70 0.23 0.83
N HIS A 137 -2.70 -0.63 0.70
CA HIS A 137 -2.56 -2.08 0.58
C HIS A 137 -3.72 -2.70 -0.22
N GLU A 138 -3.73 -4.02 -0.36
CA GLU A 138 -4.76 -4.78 -1.12
C GLU A 138 -4.90 -4.32 -2.58
N ALA A 139 -3.82 -3.75 -3.15
CA ALA A 139 -3.75 -3.43 -4.56
C ALA A 139 -2.91 -4.45 -5.31
N ARG A 140 -3.36 -4.84 -6.50
CA ARG A 140 -2.60 -5.75 -7.36
C ARG A 140 -2.06 -5.01 -8.58
N PHE A 141 -0.77 -5.13 -8.83
CA PHE A 141 -0.12 -4.54 -10.00
C PHE A 141 -0.70 -5.12 -11.29
N ARG A 142 -1.04 -4.24 -12.23
CA ARG A 142 -1.47 -4.56 -13.59
C ARG A 142 -0.82 -3.57 -14.55
N SER A 143 -0.31 -4.07 -15.67
CA SER A 143 0.35 -3.24 -16.69
C SER A 143 -0.56 -2.87 -17.87
N ASP A 144 -1.71 -3.53 -18.02
CA ASP A 144 -2.70 -3.23 -19.06
C ASP A 144 -4.14 -3.41 -18.52
N PRO A 145 -4.84 -2.31 -18.18
CA PRO A 145 -4.31 -0.96 -18.01
C PRO A 145 -3.48 -0.81 -16.71
N TYR A 146 -2.63 0.21 -16.65
CA TYR A 146 -1.96 0.62 -15.40
C TYR A 146 -2.97 1.22 -14.42
N VAL A 147 -3.51 0.37 -13.56
CA VAL A 147 -4.49 0.76 -12.55
C VAL A 147 -4.16 0.06 -11.24
N LEU A 148 -4.10 0.82 -10.16
CA LEU A 148 -4.00 0.32 -8.80
C LEU A 148 -5.28 0.68 -8.05
N ASN A 149 -6.01 -0.34 -7.66
CA ASN A 149 -7.18 -0.22 -6.80
C ASN A 149 -6.92 -1.01 -5.54
N GLY A 150 -7.11 -0.39 -4.38
CA GLY A 150 -6.89 -1.05 -3.10
C GLY A 150 -7.56 -0.30 -1.95
N GLU A 151 -7.14 -0.66 -0.75
CA GLU A 151 -7.61 -0.08 0.49
C GLU A 151 -6.48 0.69 1.17
N PHE A 152 -6.84 1.67 1.98
CA PHE A 152 -5.88 2.31 2.85
C PHE A 152 -6.42 2.43 4.26
N PHE A 153 -5.49 2.56 5.20
CA PHE A 153 -5.82 2.99 6.54
C PHE A 153 -4.84 4.03 7.06
N THR A 154 -5.37 4.91 7.91
CA THR A 154 -4.61 5.96 8.58
C THR A 154 -5.08 6.12 10.02
N ALA A 155 -4.35 6.91 10.82
CA ALA A 155 -4.72 7.21 12.18
C ALA A 155 -6.05 7.96 12.24
N GLY A 156 -6.96 7.56 13.13
CA GLY A 156 -8.32 8.15 13.21
C GLY A 156 -8.61 9.12 14.32
N GLY A 157 -7.68 9.22 15.26
CA GLY A 157 -7.82 10.06 16.43
C GLY A 157 -8.65 9.47 17.56
N GLY A 158 -8.00 9.25 18.72
CA GLY A 158 -8.54 8.49 19.85
C GLY A 158 -7.98 7.06 19.94
N TRP A 159 -8.28 6.36 21.04
CA TRP A 159 -7.69 5.06 21.39
C TRP A 159 -7.93 4.01 20.28
N ASN A 160 -6.85 3.61 19.59
CA ASN A 160 -6.85 2.61 18.51
C ASN A 160 -7.87 2.85 17.38
N SER A 161 -8.24 4.11 17.15
CA SER A 161 -9.11 4.44 16.03
C SER A 161 -8.32 4.47 14.72
N THR A 162 -8.87 3.80 13.72
CA THR A 162 -8.32 3.72 12.39
C THR A 162 -9.36 4.23 11.42
N ILE A 163 -8.96 5.16 10.56
CA ILE A 163 -9.77 5.61 9.44
C ILE A 163 -9.40 4.75 8.25
N ARG A 164 -10.39 4.26 7.53
CA ARG A 164 -10.19 3.46 6.32
C ARG A 164 -10.86 4.10 5.12
N GLY A 165 -10.34 3.78 3.95
CA GLY A 165 -10.93 4.13 2.68
C GLY A 165 -10.40 3.26 1.56
N ASN A 166 -10.86 3.58 0.36
CA ASN A 166 -10.40 2.94 -0.86
C ASN A 166 -9.61 3.95 -1.67
N PHE A 167 -8.69 3.47 -2.49
CA PHE A 167 -7.99 4.32 -3.43
C PHE A 167 -8.04 3.74 -4.84
N THR A 168 -7.94 4.64 -5.81
CA THR A 168 -7.77 4.31 -7.22
C THR A 168 -6.69 5.22 -7.77
N PHE A 169 -5.67 4.64 -8.39
CA PHE A 169 -4.61 5.33 -9.11
C PHE A 169 -4.46 4.80 -10.51
N THR A 170 -4.15 5.70 -11.44
CA THR A 170 -3.88 5.40 -12.85
C THR A 170 -2.61 6.10 -13.30
N LYS A 171 -1.89 5.47 -14.23
CA LYS A 171 -0.64 5.99 -14.80
C LYS A 171 -0.80 6.23 -16.31
#